data_AF-A0A832JI31-F1
#
_entry.id   AF-A0A832JI31-F1
#
_cell.length_a   1.000
_cell.length_b   1.000
_cell.length_c   1.000
_cell.angle_alpha   90.00
_cell.angle_beta   90.00
_cell.angle_gamma   90.00
#
_symmetry.space_group_name_H-M   'P 1'
#
loop_
_entity.id
_entity.type
_entity.pdbx_description
1 polymer ?
#
loop_
_entity_poly.entity_id
_entity_poly.type
_entity_poly.pdbx_seq_one_letter_code
_entity_poly.pdbx_strand_id
1 'polypeptide(L)'
;MVFTNPAYTRTTAYRLERLEATKEGRALCLGETSFLLGRAKVLSVPDECTLIVTPHEYARSLNGQSLFFNGKQGTNGVQATTRVVAIEFGVPMVLRVESSKGFRPGDPFLYLDLQPGDKFLIPTTMVMGSP
;
A
#
# COMPACT_ATOMS: atom_id res chain seq x y z
N MET A 1 -12.37 12.62 -0.06
CA MET A 1 -11.43 12.61 1.09
C MET A 1 -10.03 12.43 0.56
N VAL A 2 -9.04 13.14 1.09
CA VAL A 2 -7.64 12.97 0.68
C VAL A 2 -6.88 12.32 1.83
N PHE A 3 -6.27 11.17 1.56
CA PHE A 3 -5.42 10.46 2.52
C PHE A 3 -3.95 10.80 2.29
N THR A 4 -3.24 11.00 3.39
CA THR A 4 -1.84 11.44 3.41
C THR A 4 -1.06 10.65 4.45
N ASN A 5 0.17 10.27 4.11
CA ASN A 5 1.13 9.71 5.04
C ASN A 5 2.51 10.30 4.69
N PRO A 6 3.33 10.75 5.66
CA PRO A 6 4.67 11.26 5.39
C PRO A 6 5.58 10.28 4.63
N ALA A 7 5.30 8.98 4.71
CA ALA A 7 6.03 7.93 3.99
C ALA A 7 5.58 7.75 2.53
N TYR A 8 4.47 8.37 2.10
CA TYR A 8 3.96 8.20 0.73
C TYR A 8 4.54 9.24 -0.22
N THR A 9 4.87 8.79 -1.42
CA THR A 9 5.31 9.68 -2.51
C THR A 9 4.15 10.40 -3.21
N ARG A 10 2.91 9.93 -3.03
CA ARG A 10 1.67 10.52 -3.58
C ARG A 10 0.50 10.35 -2.61
N THR A 11 -0.41 11.32 -2.61
CA THR A 11 -1.68 11.28 -1.86
C THR A 11 -2.79 10.69 -2.73
N THR A 12 -3.70 9.92 -2.15
CA THR A 12 -4.83 9.32 -2.88
C THR A 12 -6.15 9.90 -2.41
N ALA A 13 -7.06 10.13 -3.36
CA ALA A 13 -8.41 10.60 -3.08
C ALA A 13 -9.42 9.45 -3.13
N TYR A 14 -10.28 9.38 -2.11
CA TYR A 14 -11.38 8.42 -2.02
C TYR A 14 -12.73 9.14 -1.91
N ARG A 15 -13.77 8.55 -2.49
CA ARG A 15 -15.16 8.97 -2.27
C ARG A 15 -15.62 8.45 -0.91
N LEU A 16 -16.16 9.32 -0.08
CA LEU A 16 -16.86 8.90 1.12
C LEU A 16 -18.30 8.60 0.75
N GLU A 17 -18.76 7.38 1.01
CA GLU A 17 -20.16 7.00 0.80
C GLU A 17 -20.98 7.18 2.06
N ARG A 18 -20.46 6.69 3.19
CA ARG A 18 -21.18 6.71 4.46
C ARG A 18 -20.22 6.74 5.65
N LEU A 19 -20.70 7.30 6.75
CA LEU A 19 -20.11 7.18 8.08
C LEU A 19 -21.04 6.33 8.94
N GLU A 20 -20.50 5.33 9.62
CA GLU A 20 -21.27 4.46 10.52
C GLU A 20 -20.71 4.56 11.94
N ALA A 21 -21.59 4.63 12.94
CA ALA A 21 -21.17 4.49 14.33
C ALA A 21 -20.84 3.02 14.62
N THR A 22 -19.70 2.78 15.27
CA THR A 22 -19.28 1.46 15.76
C THR A 22 -19.09 1.51 17.26
N LYS A 23 -18.89 0.35 17.90
CA LYS A 23 -18.58 0.29 19.35
C LYS A 23 -17.27 1.00 19.71
N GLU A 24 -16.37 1.17 18.75
CA GLU A 24 -15.01 1.67 18.92
C GLU A 24 -14.81 3.07 18.32
N GLY A 25 -15.84 3.65 17.67
CA GLY A 25 -15.76 4.96 17.05
C GLY A 25 -16.66 5.11 15.83
N ARG A 26 -16.07 5.53 14.70
CA ARG A 26 -16.78 5.67 13.42
C ARG A 26 -16.05 4.91 12.31
N ALA A 27 -16.78 4.13 11.53
CA ALA A 27 -16.28 3.52 10.31
C ALA A 27 -16.56 4.44 9.11
N LEU A 28 -15.55 4.60 8.25
CA LEU A 28 -15.66 5.31 6.97
C LEU A 28 -15.89 4.28 5.86
N CYS A 29 -17.05 4.32 5.22
CA CYS A 29 -17.35 3.50 4.06
C CYS A 29 -16.90 4.25 2.80
N LEU A 30 -15.87 3.76 2.12
CA LEU A 30 -15.28 4.38 0.91
C LEU A 30 -15.80 3.78 -0.41
N GLY A 31 -16.92 3.02 -0.34
CA GLY A 31 -17.56 2.40 -1.48
C GLY A 31 -16.76 1.27 -2.14
N GLU A 32 -17.05 1.03 -3.41
CA GLU A 32 -16.39 0.00 -4.24
C GLU A 32 -14.93 0.35 -4.61
N THR A 33 -14.32 1.34 -3.95
CA THR A 33 -12.94 1.71 -4.22
C THR A 33 -11.99 0.64 -3.68
N SER A 34 -11.21 0.02 -4.56
CA SER A 34 -10.20 -0.96 -4.15
C SER A 34 -8.99 -0.25 -3.52
N PHE A 35 -8.62 -0.67 -2.31
CA PHE A 35 -7.36 -0.26 -1.68
C PHE A 35 -6.14 -1.02 -2.22
N LEU A 36 -6.34 -1.98 -3.14
CA LEU A 36 -5.28 -2.80 -3.69
C LEU A 36 -4.55 -2.04 -4.82
N LEU A 37 -3.32 -1.62 -4.57
CA LEU A 37 -2.47 -0.95 -5.55
C LEU A 37 -1.82 -1.91 -6.55
N GLY A 38 -1.63 -3.17 -6.15
CA GLY A 38 -0.95 -4.16 -6.97
C GLY A 38 -0.80 -5.49 -6.27
N ARG A 39 -0.34 -6.50 -7.02
CA ARG A 39 -0.11 -7.84 -6.51
C ARG A 39 1.18 -8.44 -7.08
N ALA A 40 1.86 -9.24 -6.26
CA ALA A 40 2.94 -10.12 -6.64
C ALA A 40 2.69 -11.53 -6.08
N LYS A 41 3.52 -12.49 -6.45
CA LYS A 41 3.64 -13.79 -5.77
C LYS A 41 5.00 -13.88 -5.09
N VAL A 42 5.03 -14.28 -3.83
CA VAL A 42 6.26 -14.56 -3.09
C VAL A 42 6.90 -15.82 -3.68
N LEU A 43 8.14 -15.67 -4.16
CA LEU A 43 8.96 -16.75 -4.70
C LEU A 43 9.83 -17.35 -3.61
N SER A 44 10.42 -16.53 -2.74
CA SER A 44 11.17 -16.98 -1.59
C SER A 44 11.25 -15.93 -0.48
N VAL A 45 11.62 -16.38 0.72
CA VAL A 45 11.84 -15.55 1.91
C VAL A 45 13.26 -15.87 2.43
N PRO A 46 14.30 -15.20 1.91
CA PRO A 46 15.69 -15.55 2.24
C PRO A 46 16.07 -15.25 3.68
N ASP A 47 15.49 -14.19 4.26
CA ASP A 47 15.77 -13.70 5.60
C ASP A 47 14.57 -12.95 6.21
N GLU A 48 14.74 -12.43 7.42
CA GLU A 48 13.70 -11.75 8.20
C GLU A 48 13.19 -10.44 7.61
N CYS A 49 13.87 -9.85 6.62
CA CYS A 49 13.55 -8.54 6.07
C CYS A 49 13.48 -8.53 4.54
N THR A 50 13.49 -9.71 3.90
CA THR A 50 13.60 -9.83 2.45
C THR A 50 12.54 -10.77 1.89
N LEU A 51 11.83 -10.30 0.88
CA LEU A 51 10.92 -11.12 0.06
C LEU A 51 11.39 -11.06 -1.39
N ILE A 52 11.59 -12.22 -2.01
CA ILE A 52 11.79 -12.30 -3.46
C ILE A 52 10.42 -12.56 -4.08
N VAL A 53 10.02 -11.75 -5.05
CA VAL A 53 8.68 -11.80 -5.64
C VAL A 53 8.71 -11.83 -7.16
N THR A 54 7.60 -12.25 -7.76
CA THR A 54 7.39 -12.12 -9.21
C THR A 54 7.48 -10.65 -9.62
N PRO A 55 8.19 -10.31 -10.71
CA PRO A 55 8.16 -8.97 -11.26
C PRO A 55 6.74 -8.51 -11.57
N HIS A 56 6.44 -7.23 -11.32
CA HIS A 56 5.20 -6.58 -11.74
C HIS A 56 5.47 -5.16 -12.25
N GLU A 57 4.58 -4.68 -13.13
CA GLU A 57 4.81 -3.46 -13.92
C GLU A 57 4.70 -2.16 -13.10
N TYR A 58 3.93 -2.15 -12.01
CA TYR A 58 3.64 -0.93 -11.24
C TYR A 58 4.85 -0.32 -10.54
N ALA A 59 5.90 -1.11 -10.38
CA ALA A 59 7.10 -0.65 -9.70
C ALA A 59 8.11 -0.04 -10.72
N ARG A 60 8.00 -0.30 -12.03
CA ARG A 60 8.93 0.26 -13.02
C ARG A 60 8.46 1.67 -13.44
N SER A 61 9.16 2.73 -13.01
CA SER A 61 8.91 4.07 -13.55
C SER A 61 9.67 4.26 -14.87
N LEU A 62 9.16 5.12 -15.76
CA LEU A 62 9.82 5.47 -17.04
C LEU A 62 11.25 6.05 -16.85
N ASN A 63 11.60 6.49 -15.64
CA ASN A 63 12.86 7.15 -15.32
C ASN A 63 13.74 6.40 -14.28
N GLY A 64 13.44 5.13 -13.96
CA GLY A 64 14.22 4.35 -12.98
C GLY A 64 13.38 3.63 -11.93
N GLN A 65 13.96 3.36 -10.75
CA GLN A 65 13.28 2.70 -9.63
C GLN A 65 12.12 3.56 -9.11
N SER A 66 10.89 3.03 -9.08
CA SER A 66 9.77 3.76 -8.48
C SER A 66 9.79 3.62 -6.96
N LEU A 67 9.86 4.76 -6.27
CA LEU A 67 9.68 4.84 -4.81
C LEU A 67 8.21 4.75 -4.39
N PHE A 68 7.29 4.51 -5.34
CA PHE A 68 5.84 4.56 -5.11
C PHE A 68 5.37 3.65 -3.98
N PHE A 69 5.95 2.45 -3.89
CA PHE A 69 5.56 1.46 -2.88
C PHE A 69 6.32 1.59 -1.57
N ASN A 70 7.37 2.42 -1.49
CA ASN A 70 8.07 2.62 -0.23
C ASN A 70 7.12 3.22 0.81
N GLY A 71 7.17 2.68 2.02
CA GLY A 71 6.28 3.05 3.12
C GLY A 71 4.86 2.47 3.05
N LYS A 72 4.48 1.81 1.95
CA LYS A 72 3.17 1.17 1.79
C LYS A 72 3.11 -0.17 2.51
N GLN A 73 1.93 -0.53 2.98
CA GLN A 73 1.68 -1.82 3.60
C GLN A 73 1.58 -2.91 2.54
N GLY A 74 2.23 -4.04 2.79
CA GLY A 74 2.04 -5.29 2.08
C GLY A 74 1.33 -6.32 2.97
N THR A 75 0.53 -7.20 2.37
CA THR A 75 -0.09 -8.32 3.07
C THR A 75 -0.16 -9.59 2.22
N ASN A 76 -0.21 -10.75 2.86
CA ASN A 76 -0.54 -12.01 2.18
C ASN A 76 -2.03 -12.27 2.02
N GLY A 77 -2.89 -11.31 2.39
CA GLY A 77 -4.35 -11.43 2.28
C GLY A 77 -4.99 -12.28 3.39
N VAL A 78 -4.21 -12.75 4.36
CA VAL A 78 -4.71 -13.51 5.51
C VAL A 78 -4.38 -12.77 6.81
N GLN A 79 -3.16 -12.92 7.31
CA GLN A 79 -2.75 -12.35 8.61
C GLN A 79 -1.39 -11.66 8.57
N ALA A 80 -0.52 -12.00 7.62
CA ALA A 80 0.80 -11.41 7.56
C ALA A 80 0.68 -10.01 6.95
N THR A 81 1.24 -9.03 7.64
CA THR A 81 1.37 -7.65 7.17
C THR A 81 2.79 -7.17 7.41
N THR A 82 3.26 -6.25 6.57
CA THR A 82 4.57 -5.63 6.69
C THR A 82 4.58 -4.29 5.96
N ARG A 83 5.61 -3.47 6.17
CA ARG A 83 5.83 -2.25 5.39
C ARG A 83 6.96 -2.47 4.41
N VAL A 84 6.77 -2.01 3.18
CA VAL A 84 7.84 -2.01 2.18
C VAL A 84 8.82 -0.88 2.49
N VAL A 85 10.09 -1.23 2.66
CA VAL A 85 11.19 -0.29 2.89
C VAL A 85 11.79 0.14 1.56
N ALA A 86 12.04 -0.82 0.67
CA ALA A 86 12.60 -0.58 -0.66
C ALA A 86 12.21 -1.69 -1.64
N ILE A 87 12.30 -1.38 -2.94
CA ILE A 87 12.15 -2.34 -4.03
C ILE A 87 13.39 -2.30 -4.91
N GLU A 88 14.06 -3.43 -5.05
CA GLU A 88 15.14 -3.63 -6.01
C GLU A 88 14.59 -4.34 -7.24
N PHE A 89 14.74 -3.68 -8.39
CA PHE A 89 14.20 -4.15 -9.67
C PHE A 89 15.11 -5.20 -10.29
N GLY A 90 14.51 -6.31 -10.72
CA GLY A 90 15.20 -7.41 -11.35
C GLY A 90 14.25 -8.55 -11.67
N VAL A 91 14.81 -9.62 -12.24
CA VAL A 91 14.11 -10.90 -12.42
C VAL A 91 14.93 -11.97 -11.69
N PRO A 92 14.54 -12.36 -10.46
CA PRO A 92 13.33 -11.93 -9.72
C PRO A 92 13.46 -10.55 -9.05
N MET A 93 12.32 -9.96 -8.66
CA MET A 93 12.25 -8.67 -7.95
C MET A 93 12.46 -8.89 -6.45
N VAL A 94 13.17 -7.97 -5.79
CA VAL A 94 13.43 -8.07 -4.34
C VAL A 94 12.73 -6.94 -3.60
N LEU A 95 11.97 -7.29 -2.58
CA LEU A 95 11.35 -6.35 -1.65
C LEU A 95 12.13 -6.39 -0.33
N ARG A 96 12.60 -5.23 0.11
CA ARG A 96 13.03 -5.02 1.49
C ARG A 96 11.81 -4.59 2.29
N VAL A 97 11.57 -5.27 3.40
CA VAL A 97 10.40 -5.06 4.25
C VAL A 97 10.80 -4.95 5.72
N GLU A 98 9.97 -4.33 6.54
CA GLU A 98 10.21 -4.24 8.00
C GLU A 98 10.28 -5.63 8.67
N SER A 99 9.48 -6.58 8.17
CA SER A 99 9.51 -7.99 8.59
C SER A 99 8.91 -8.90 7.52
N SER A 100 9.53 -10.06 7.27
CA SER A 100 9.02 -11.13 6.40
C SER A 100 8.25 -12.21 7.18
N LYS A 101 8.08 -12.02 8.50
CA LYS A 101 7.42 -12.98 9.37
C LYS A 101 6.00 -13.30 8.89
N GLY A 102 5.71 -14.58 8.71
CA GLY A 102 4.39 -15.08 8.31
C GLY A 102 4.15 -15.15 6.80
N PHE A 103 5.05 -14.58 5.98
CA PHE A 103 5.03 -14.78 4.53
C PHE A 103 5.71 -16.10 4.15
N ARG A 104 5.23 -16.75 3.10
CA ARG A 104 5.76 -18.02 2.60
C ARG A 104 5.89 -18.02 1.07
N PRO A 105 6.82 -18.81 0.51
CA PRO A 105 6.81 -19.08 -0.93
C PRO A 105 5.44 -19.57 -1.39
N GLY A 106 4.92 -18.98 -2.47
CA GLY A 106 3.59 -19.26 -2.97
C GLY A 106 2.53 -18.23 -2.58
N ASP A 107 2.72 -17.51 -1.47
CA ASP A 107 1.76 -16.52 -0.99
C ASP A 107 1.60 -15.37 -2.01
N PRO A 108 0.40 -14.78 -2.12
CA PRO A 108 0.28 -13.48 -2.75
C PRO A 108 0.99 -12.42 -1.89
N PHE A 109 1.47 -11.36 -2.52
CA PHE A 109 1.88 -10.14 -1.84
C PHE A 109 1.05 -8.99 -2.40
N LEU A 110 0.16 -8.45 -1.58
CA LEU A 110 -0.83 -7.44 -1.95
C LEU A 110 -0.39 -6.09 -1.38
N TYR A 111 -0.19 -5.09 -2.25
CA TYR A 111 0.15 -3.74 -1.84
C TYR A 111 -1.13 -2.95 -1.54
N LEU A 112 -1.22 -2.39 -0.34
CA LEU A 112 -2.37 -1.61 0.09
C LEU A 112 -2.06 -0.11 0.01
N ASP A 113 -3.04 0.66 -0.43
CA ASP A 113 -2.91 2.11 -0.53
C ASP A 113 -3.08 2.82 0.81
N LEU A 114 -3.94 2.27 1.66
CA LEU A 114 -4.22 2.76 3.01
C LEU A 114 -3.72 1.75 4.04
N GLN A 115 -3.27 2.25 5.19
CA GLN A 115 -2.83 1.44 6.31
C GLN A 115 -3.18 2.09 7.66
N PRO A 116 -3.17 1.32 8.77
CA PRO A 116 -3.35 1.87 10.10
C PRO A 116 -2.36 3.01 10.39
N GLY A 117 -2.87 4.10 10.97
CA GLY A 117 -2.09 5.31 11.26
C GLY A 117 -2.10 6.37 10.16
N ASP A 118 -2.66 6.09 8.98
CA ASP A 118 -2.86 7.10 7.95
C ASP A 118 -3.80 8.22 8.42
N LYS A 119 -3.49 9.45 8.00
CA LYS A 119 -4.31 10.63 8.28
C LYS A 119 -5.06 11.04 7.02
N PHE A 120 -6.29 11.52 7.20
CA PHE A 120 -7.10 12.04 6.11
C PHE A 120 -7.68 13.40 6.45
N LEU A 121 -8.04 14.13 5.40
CA LEU A 121 -8.82 15.36 5.48
C LEU A 121 -10.10 15.25 4.64
N ILE A 122 -11.19 15.80 5.18
CA ILE A 122 -12.43 16.05 4.47
C ILE A 122 -12.51 17.56 4.23
N PRO A 123 -12.19 18.05 3.02
CA PRO A 123 -12.30 19.48 2.73
C PRO A 123 -13.76 19.92 2.86
N THR A 124 -14.02 20.90 3.72
CA THR A 124 -15.36 21.50 3.90
C THR A 124 -15.63 22.66 2.93
N THR A 125 -14.61 23.06 2.17
CA THR A 125 -14.68 24.08 1.12
C THR A 125 -13.84 23.61 -0.06
N MET A 126 -14.44 23.52 -1.25
CA MET A 126 -13.66 23.43 -2.48
C MET A 126 -12.97 24.77 -2.68
N VAL A 127 -11.64 24.81 -2.56
CA VAL A 127 -10.89 25.92 -3.16
C VAL A 127 -10.93 25.66 -4.66
N MET A 128 -11.88 26.29 -5.35
CA MET A 128 -11.77 26.41 -6.80
C MET A 128 -10.51 27.24 -7.06
N GLY A 129 -9.46 26.60 -7.53
CA GLY A 129 -8.32 27.32 -8.09
C GLY A 129 -8.84 28.21 -9.21
N SER A 130 -8.56 29.51 -9.11
CA SER A 130 -8.81 30.47 -10.18
C SER A 130 -8.08 30.04 -11.46
N PRO A 131 -8.66 30.32 -12.64
CA PRO A 131 -8.18 29.85 -13.95
C PRO A 131 -6.76 30.30 -14.30
#